data_AF-A0A4D7H5C1-F1
#
_entry.id   AF-A0A4D7H5C1-F1
#
_cell.length_a   1.000
_cell.length_b   1.000
_cell.length_c   1.000
_cell.angle_alpha   90.00
_cell.angle_beta   90.00
_cell.angle_gamma   90.00
#
_symmetry.space_group_name_H-M   'P 1'
#
loop_
_entity.id
_entity.type
_entity.pdbx_description
1 polymer ?
#
loop_
_entity_poly.entity_id
_entity_poly.type
_entity_poly.pdbx_seq_one_letter_code
_entity_poly.pdbx_strand_id
1 'polypeptide(L)' 'MRSRSVAALRRFAAVSVAGLVLSVLGVAVVAIVAESYATWEWYFRMEQAMSLLMPVTMVFLGLSLVSGFGVVYAADRR' A
#
# COMPACT_ATOMS: atom_id res chain seq x y z
N MET A 1 -24.91 -14.89 -9.46
CA MET A 1 -23.92 -13.88 -9.89
C MET A 1 -23.42 -12.98 -8.75
N ARG A 2 -24.29 -12.44 -7.88
CA ARG A 2 -23.95 -11.50 -6.79
C ARG A 2 -22.87 -11.99 -5.78
N SER A 3 -22.79 -13.29 -5.49
CA SER A 3 -21.76 -13.82 -4.56
C SER A 3 -20.34 -13.78 -5.13
N ARG A 4 -20.17 -13.98 -6.45
CA ARG A 4 -18.88 -13.93 -7.13
C ARG A 4 -18.29 -12.52 -7.14
N SER A 5 -19.11 -11.50 -7.35
CA SER A 5 -18.68 -10.09 -7.34
C SER A 5 -18.18 -9.64 -5.97
N VAL A 6 -18.85 -10.05 -4.88
CA VAL A 6 -18.39 -9.72 -3.51
C VAL A 6 -17.09 -10.46 -3.16
N ALA A 7 -16.93 -11.70 -3.61
CA ALA A 7 -15.68 -12.43 -3.41
C ALA A 7 -14.51 -11.77 -4.16
N ALA A 8 -14.74 -11.31 -5.40
CA ALA A 8 -13.76 -10.55 -6.17
C ALA A 8 -13.39 -9.22 -5.47
N LEU A 9 -14.39 -8.48 -4.96
CA LEU A 9 -14.18 -7.23 -4.24
C LEU A 9 -13.34 -7.43 -2.96
N ARG A 10 -13.62 -8.49 -2.18
CA ARG A 10 -12.80 -8.84 -1.00
C ARG A 10 -11.36 -9.18 -1.36
N ARG A 11 -11.14 -9.95 -2.44
CA ARG A 11 -9.80 -10.27 -2.93
C ARG A 11 -9.07 -9.01 -3.39
N PHE A 12 -9.77 -8.13 -4.12
CA PHE A 12 -9.21 -6.86 -4.57
C PHE A 12 -8.82 -5.96 -3.39
N ALA A 13 -9.66 -5.89 -2.35
CA ALA A 13 -9.33 -5.16 -1.12
C ALA A 13 -8.09 -5.74 -0.43
N ALA A 14 -8.02 -7.07 -0.30
CA ALA A 14 -6.86 -7.73 0.30
C ALA A 14 -5.56 -7.47 -0.47
N VAL A 15 -5.59 -7.54 -1.80
CA VAL A 15 -4.43 -7.24 -2.65
C VAL A 15 -4.04 -5.76 -2.55
N SER A 16 -5.01 -4.85 -2.50
CA SER A 16 -4.75 -3.41 -2.37
C SER A 16 -4.04 -3.09 -1.05
N VAL A 17 -4.53 -3.67 0.06
CA VAL A 17 -3.92 -3.52 1.38
C VAL A 17 -2.55 -4.17 1.43
N ALA A 18 -2.39 -5.37 0.85
CA ALA A 18 -1.09 -6.04 0.78
C ALA A 18 -0.06 -5.19 0.00
N GLY A 19 -0.46 -4.63 -1.14
CA GLY A 19 0.38 -3.72 -1.93
C GLY A 19 0.78 -2.47 -1.14
N LEU A 20 -0.15 -1.88 -0.39
CA LEU A 20 0.12 -0.75 0.50
C LEU A 20 1.15 -1.10 1.59
N VAL A 21 0.97 -2.24 2.24
CA VAL A 21 1.89 -2.70 3.29
C VAL A 21 3.28 -2.95 2.71
N LEU A 22 3.36 -3.62 1.55
CA LEU A 22 4.64 -3.89 0.88
C LEU A 22 5.35 -2.60 0.44
N SER A 23 4.61 -1.59 -0.05
CA SER A 23 5.22 -0.32 -0.44
C SER A 23 5.79 0.44 0.77
N VAL A 24 5.07 0.46 1.89
CA VAL A 24 5.53 1.06 3.15
C VAL A 24 6.74 0.30 3.70
N LEU A 25 6.72 -1.04 3.68
CA LEU A 25 7.87 -1.85 4.10
C LEU A 25 9.11 -1.58 3.24
N GLY A 26 8.95 -1.39 1.93
CA GLY A 26 10.04 -1.02 1.04
C GLY A 26 10.74 0.27 1.47
N VAL A 27 9.98 1.32 1.79
CA VAL A 27 10.54 2.58 2.30
C VAL A 27 11.20 2.37 3.67
N ALA A 28 10.55 1.61 4.56
CA ALA A 28 11.05 1.37 5.90
C ALA A 28 12.42 0.66 5.90
N VAL A 29 12.62 -0.31 5.00
CA VAL A 29 13.93 -0.98 4.84
C VAL A 29 15.01 0.01 4.44
N VAL A 30 14.73 0.88 3.46
CA VAL A 30 15.71 1.88 3.01
C VAL A 30 16.03 2.87 4.14
N ALA A 31 15.03 3.28 4.92
CA ALA A 31 15.23 4.16 6.07
C ALA A 31 16.12 3.52 7.14
N ILE A 32 15.89 2.23 7.48
CA ILE A 32 16.72 1.49 8.43
C ILE A 32 18.17 1.41 7.94
N VAL A 33 18.37 1.12 6.65
CA VAL A 33 19.70 1.06 6.04
C VAL A 33 20.37 2.43 6.10
N ALA A 34 19.66 3.50 5.74
CA ALA A 34 20.23 4.84 5.74
C ALA A 34 20.68 5.27 7.13
N GLU A 35 19.87 5.00 8.14
CA GLU A 35 20.21 5.28 9.54
C GLU A 35 21.37 4.41 10.05
N SER A 36 21.48 3.17 9.57
CA SER A 36 22.58 2.27 9.96
C SER A 36 23.95 2.75 9.48
N TYR A 37 24.01 3.42 8.33
CA TYR A 37 25.26 3.97 7.79
C TYR A 37 25.49 5.44 8.18
N ALA A 38 24.42 6.21 8.39
CA ALA A 38 24.45 7.61 8.80
C ALA A 38 25.34 8.52 7.92
N THR A 39 25.38 8.25 6.60
CA THR A 39 26.10 9.09 5.63
C THR A 39 25.13 9.86 4.74
N TRP A 40 25.59 11.01 4.26
CA TRP A 40 24.80 11.86 3.36
C TRP A 40 24.35 11.13 2.09
N GLU A 41 25.21 10.27 1.52
CA GLU A 41 24.87 9.46 0.34
C GLU A 41 23.68 8.54 0.60
N TRP A 42 23.63 7.90 1.77
CA TRP A 42 22.52 7.00 2.11
C TRP A 42 21.22 7.75 2.42
N TYR A 43 21.30 8.93 3.03
CA TYR A 43 20.13 9.79 3.20
C TYR A 43 19.58 10.28 1.85
N PHE A 44 20.44 10.63 0.89
CA PHE A 44 20.00 10.97 -0.45
C PHE A 44 19.33 9.80 -1.18
N ARG A 45 19.88 8.58 -1.05
CA ARG A 45 19.24 7.36 -1.56
C ARG A 45 17.88 7.10 -0.91
N MET A 46 17.72 7.41 0.37
CA MET A 46 16.43 7.33 1.07
C MET A 46 15.42 8.33 0.51
N GLU A 47 15.80 9.58 0.27
CA GLU A 47 14.94 10.58 -0.39
C GLU A 47 14.52 10.14 -1.80
N GLN A 48 15.46 9.61 -2.58
CA GLN A 48 15.15 9.04 -3.91
C GLN A 48 14.16 7.88 -3.80
N ALA A 49 14.38 6.93 -2.89
CA ALA A 49 13.47 5.82 -2.67
C ALA A 49 12.07 6.29 -2.24
N MET A 50 11.99 7.29 -1.36
CA MET A 50 10.72 7.90 -0.95
C MET A 50 10.01 8.56 -2.12
N SER A 51 10.71 9.36 -2.93
CA SER A 51 10.11 10.04 -4.09
C SER A 51 9.55 9.05 -5.13
N LEU A 52 10.20 7.90 -5.30
CA LEU A 52 9.74 6.83 -6.18
C LEU A 52 8.55 6.05 -5.60
N LEU A 53 8.60 5.68 -4.31
CA LEU A 53 7.60 4.82 -3.68
C LEU A 53 6.35 5.57 -3.20
N MET A 54 6.43 6.88 -2.98
CA MET A 54 5.29 7.70 -2.56
C MET A 54 4.10 7.66 -3.53
N PRO A 55 4.25 7.86 -4.86
CA PRO A 55 3.11 7.75 -5.78
C PRO A 55 2.49 6.35 -5.77
N VAL A 56 3.30 5.30 -5.69
CA VAL A 56 2.82 3.90 -5.61
C VAL A 56 2.03 3.67 -4.33
N THR A 57 2.53 4.16 -3.20
CA THR A 57 1.87 4.08 -1.90
C THR A 57 0.53 4.82 -1.91
N MET A 58 0.47 6.00 -2.52
CA MET A 58 -0.78 6.77 -2.67
C MET A 58 -1.83 6.04 -3.51
N VAL A 59 -1.42 5.36 -4.59
CA VAL A 59 -2.33 4.54 -5.39
C VAL A 59 -2.91 3.41 -4.55
N PHE A 60 -2.06 2.62 -3.88
CA PHE A 60 -2.54 1.53 -3.04
C PHE A 60 -3.38 1.99 -1.85
N LEU A 61 -3.08 3.16 -1.28
CA LEU A 61 -3.90 3.79 -0.25
C LEU A 61 -5.31 4.08 -0.79
N GLY A 62 -5.41 4.76 -1.94
CA GLY A 62 -6.68 5.06 -2.57
C GLY A 62 -7.48 3.80 -2.90
N LEU A 63 -6.83 2.80 -3.49
CA LEU A 63 -7.46 1.52 -3.80
C LEU A 63 -7.94 0.79 -2.54
N SER A 64 -7.15 0.81 -1.46
CA SER A 64 -7.49 0.21 -0.17
C SER A 64 -8.72 0.87 0.45
N LEU A 65 -8.80 2.21 0.41
CA LEU A 65 -9.96 2.96 0.90
C LEU A 65 -11.21 2.62 0.08
N VAL A 66 -11.15 2.78 -1.24
CA VAL A 66 -12.30 2.56 -2.14
C VAL A 66 -12.82 1.11 -2.02
N SER A 67 -11.92 0.14 -2.07
CA SER A 67 -12.28 -1.27 -1.96
C SER A 67 -12.78 -1.64 -0.56
N GLY A 68 -12.20 -1.08 0.51
CA GLY A 68 -12.65 -1.24 1.88
C GLY A 68 -14.09 -0.74 2.08
N PHE A 69 -14.37 0.49 1.68
CA PHE A 69 -15.74 1.03 1.71
C PHE A 69 -16.70 0.20 0.86
N GLY A 70 -16.26 -0.26 -0.32
CA GLY A 70 -17.03 -1.16 -1.16
C GLY A 70 -17.40 -2.47 -0.46
N VAL A 71 -16.45 -3.08 0.26
CA VAL A 71 -16.69 -4.33 1.02
C VAL A 71 -17.70 -4.08 2.14
N VAL A 72 -17.57 -2.99 2.90
CA VAL A 72 -18.48 -2.63 4.00
C VAL A 72 -19.90 -2.42 3.47
N TYR A 73 -20.05 -1.63 2.41
CA TYR A 73 -21.34 -1.38 1.77
C TYR A 73 -21.98 -2.64 1.19
N ALA A 74 -21.17 -3.53 0.59
CA ALA A 74 -21.66 -4.80 0.08
C ALA A 74 -22.02 -5.80 1.20
N ALA A 75 -21.45 -5.64 2.40
CA ALA A 75 -21.78 -6.45 3.57
C ALA A 75 -23.11 -6.03 4.21
N ASP A 76 -23.40 -4.73 4.27
CA ASP A 76 -24.68 -4.17 4.73
C ASP A 76 -25.86 -4.57 3.83
N ARG A 77 -25.60 -4.72 2.53
CA ARG A 77 -26.58 -5.08 1.50
C ARG A 77 -26.84 -6.58 1.36
N ARG A 78 -26.26 -7.42 2.21
CA ARG A 78 -26.42 -8.88 2.23
C ARG A 78 -27.40 -9.29 3.32
#